data_AF-A0AAE8F4G3-F1
#
_entry.id   AF-A0AAE8F4G3-F1
#
_cell.length_a   1.000
_cell.length_b   1.000
_cell.length_c   1.000
_cell.angle_alpha   90.00
_cell.angle_beta   90.00
_cell.angle_gamma   90.00
#
_symmetry.space_group_name_H-M   'P 1'
#
loop_
_entity.id
_entity.type
_entity.pdbx_description
1 polymer ?
#
loop_
_entity_poly.entity_id
_entity_poly.type
_entity_poly.pdbx_seq_one_letter_code
_entity_poly.pdbx_strand_id
1 'polypeptide(L)'
;MKSFLLVFFLVAASLGAAQLQAADVEDSAVSAAAKQIVDAERISLQMAPIKTRHALDLYIESMPQEISAFKDISPMLRDEFINSLKFNEKGLTEFDTSSLKKLSPT
;
A
#
# COMPACT_ATOMS: atom_id res chain seq x y z
N MET A 1 -55.64 -38.57 43.08
CA MET A 1 -55.46 -37.53 44.12
C MET A 1 -54.33 -36.62 43.63
N LYS A 2 -54.64 -35.41 43.15
CA LYS A 2 -54.39 -34.14 43.87
C LYS A 2 -52.99 -34.08 44.51
N SER A 3 -52.03 -33.43 43.86
CA SER A 3 -51.64 -32.03 44.17
C SER A 3 -50.23 -31.69 43.68
N PHE A 4 -50.15 -30.45 43.18
CA PHE A 4 -48.99 -29.62 42.92
C PHE A 4 -47.91 -29.65 44.00
N LEU A 5 -46.63 -29.54 43.59
CA LEU A 5 -45.72 -28.58 44.22
C LEU A 5 -44.64 -28.09 43.25
N LEU A 6 -44.62 -26.77 43.06
CA LEU A 6 -43.62 -25.96 42.40
C LEU A 6 -42.31 -25.95 43.20
N VAL A 7 -41.18 -26.21 42.54
CA VAL A 7 -39.89 -25.64 42.97
C VAL A 7 -39.20 -25.06 41.74
N PHE A 8 -39.34 -23.74 41.60
CA PHE A 8 -38.42 -22.91 40.85
C PHE A 8 -37.02 -23.06 41.46
N PHE A 9 -36.06 -23.61 40.72
CA PHE A 9 -34.65 -23.34 40.98
C PHE A 9 -33.84 -23.42 39.66
N LEU A 10 -33.63 -22.23 39.09
CA LEU A 10 -32.31 -21.75 38.69
C LEU A 10 -31.49 -22.59 37.69
N VAL A 11 -31.76 -22.42 36.38
CA VAL A 11 -30.71 -22.51 35.36
C VAL A 11 -30.88 -21.35 34.38
N ALA A 12 -30.60 -20.15 34.86
CA ALA A 12 -30.37 -18.97 34.05
C ALA A 12 -28.94 -18.50 34.33
N ALA A 13 -27.95 -19.11 33.69
CA ALA A 13 -26.59 -18.57 33.57
C ALA A 13 -25.68 -19.51 32.76
N SER A 14 -25.77 -19.48 31.42
CA SER A 14 -24.62 -19.84 30.57
C SER A 14 -24.70 -19.36 29.12
N LEU A 15 -25.68 -18.52 28.74
CA LEU A 15 -25.64 -17.76 27.48
C LEU A 15 -25.12 -16.35 27.76
N GLY A 16 -23.82 -16.20 27.95
CA GLY A 16 -23.26 -14.88 28.25
C GLY A 16 -21.76 -14.67 28.03
N ALA A 17 -21.02 -15.67 27.52
CA ALA A 17 -19.56 -15.56 27.37
C ALA A 17 -19.04 -15.78 25.94
N ALA A 18 -19.90 -16.04 24.95
CA ALA A 18 -19.44 -16.31 23.58
C ALA A 18 -19.45 -15.06 22.66
N GLN A 19 -20.07 -13.95 23.08
CA GLN A 19 -20.34 -12.83 22.17
C GLN A 19 -19.40 -11.63 22.34
N LEU A 20 -18.50 -11.65 23.33
CA LEU A 20 -17.55 -10.57 23.61
C LEU A 20 -16.16 -10.78 22.97
N GLN A 21 -15.83 -11.98 22.47
CA GLN A 21 -14.53 -12.24 21.83
C GLN A 21 -14.50 -11.90 20.33
N ALA A 22 -15.65 -11.82 19.66
CA ALA A 22 -15.68 -11.58 18.22
C ALA A 22 -15.26 -10.13 17.86
N ALA A 23 -15.67 -9.14 18.66
CA ALA A 23 -15.35 -7.74 18.41
C ALA A 23 -13.85 -7.40 18.62
N ASP A 24 -13.22 -7.96 19.65
CA ASP A 24 -11.77 -7.77 19.91
C ASP A 24 -10.90 -8.48 18.86
N VAL A 25 -11.35 -9.61 18.32
CA VAL A 25 -10.64 -10.33 17.25
C VAL A 25 -10.73 -9.58 15.93
N GLU A 26 -11.88 -8.97 15.61
CA GLU A 26 -12.04 -8.17 14.40
C GLU A 26 -11.18 -6.89 14.43
N ASP A 27 -11.15 -6.15 15.54
CA ASP A 27 -10.33 -4.94 15.66
C ASP A 27 -8.82 -5.25 15.65
N SER A 28 -8.41 -6.35 16.30
CA SER A 28 -7.05 -6.87 16.27
C SER A 28 -6.62 -7.33 14.87
N ALA A 29 -7.50 -8.00 14.12
CA ALA A 29 -7.23 -8.44 12.77
C ALA A 29 -7.12 -7.25 11.79
N VAL A 30 -7.97 -6.23 11.93
CA VAL A 30 -7.91 -5.00 11.13
C VAL A 30 -6.62 -4.23 11.41
N SER A 31 -6.22 -4.11 12.68
CA SER A 31 -4.95 -3.48 13.09
C SER A 31 -3.72 -4.24 12.55
N ALA A 32 -3.74 -5.57 12.62
CA ALA A 32 -2.67 -6.41 12.07
C ALA A 32 -2.57 -6.28 10.53
N ALA A 33 -3.70 -6.21 9.83
CA ALA A 33 -3.74 -6.01 8.38
C ALA A 33 -3.23 -4.61 8.00
N ALA A 34 -3.63 -3.56 8.72
CA ALA A 34 -3.13 -2.20 8.52
C ALA A 34 -1.61 -2.13 8.71
N LYS A 35 -1.10 -2.79 9.76
CA LYS A 35 0.35 -2.89 10.00
C LYS A 35 1.07 -3.62 8.87
N GLN A 36 0.52 -4.73 8.35
CA GLN A 36 1.10 -5.44 7.21
C GLN A 36 1.16 -4.56 5.94
N ILE A 37 0.14 -3.75 5.68
CA ILE A 37 0.13 -2.82 4.54
C ILE A 37 1.25 -1.79 4.69
N VAL A 38 1.36 -1.17 5.87
CA VAL A 38 2.42 -0.17 6.17
C VAL A 38 3.81 -0.80 6.08
N ASP A 39 3.98 -2.01 6.60
CA ASP A 39 5.27 -2.73 6.53
C ASP A 39 5.60 -3.13 5.09
N ALA A 40 4.62 -3.58 4.30
CA ALA A 40 4.82 -3.90 2.89
C ALA A 40 5.20 -2.65 2.07
N GLU A 41 4.57 -1.51 2.32
CA GLU A 41 4.92 -0.24 1.67
C GLU A 41 6.35 0.19 2.07
N ARG A 42 6.70 0.09 3.35
CA ARG A 42 8.05 0.38 3.83
C ARG A 42 9.11 -0.53 3.20
N ILE A 43 8.83 -1.83 3.08
CA ILE A 43 9.72 -2.79 2.41
C ILE A 43 9.83 -2.47 0.92
N SER A 44 8.73 -2.15 0.25
CA SER A 44 8.71 -1.76 -1.17
C SER A 44 9.60 -0.54 -1.42
N LEU A 45 9.51 0.50 -0.57
CA LEU A 45 10.37 1.68 -0.65
C LEU A 45 11.85 1.34 -0.41
N GLN A 46 12.15 0.40 0.49
CA GLN A 46 13.53 -0.07 0.71
C GLN A 46 14.06 -0.89 -0.47
N MET A 47 13.19 -1.59 -1.19
CA MET A 47 13.54 -2.44 -2.33
C MET A 47 13.46 -1.71 -3.67
N ALA A 48 13.03 -0.44 -3.70
CA ALA A 48 12.96 0.35 -4.91
C ALA A 48 14.34 0.37 -5.62
N PRO A 49 14.43 -0.09 -6.88
CA PRO A 49 15.70 -0.29 -7.57
C PRO A 49 16.39 1.04 -7.92
N ILE A 50 15.63 2.13 -8.05
CA ILE A 50 16.12 3.45 -8.43
C ILE A 50 15.80 4.43 -7.29
N LYS A 51 16.83 4.84 -6.56
CA LYS A 51 16.71 5.78 -5.43
C LYS A 51 17.37 7.14 -5.64
N THR A 52 18.15 7.28 -6.70
CA THR A 52 18.90 8.48 -6.98
C THR A 52 18.79 8.83 -8.46
N ARG A 53 19.03 10.12 -8.76
CA ARG A 53 19.12 10.57 -10.16
C ARG A 53 20.18 9.78 -10.94
N HIS A 54 21.35 9.58 -10.35
CA HIS A 54 22.42 8.82 -10.99
C HIS A 54 22.02 7.37 -11.32
N ALA A 55 21.32 6.69 -10.41
CA ALA A 55 20.82 5.33 -10.67
C ALA A 55 19.78 5.30 -11.80
N LEU A 56 18.95 6.35 -11.92
CA LEU A 56 18.00 6.49 -13.02
C LEU A 56 18.74 6.68 -14.35
N ASP A 57 19.75 7.55 -14.38
CA ASP A 57 20.52 7.81 -15.60
C ASP A 57 21.19 6.51 -16.10
N LEU A 58 21.84 5.76 -15.20
CA LEU A 58 22.42 4.44 -15.53
C LEU A 58 21.38 3.43 -16.03
N TYR A 59 20.19 3.41 -15.43
CA TYR A 59 19.10 2.55 -15.88
C TYR A 59 18.67 2.90 -17.30
N ILE A 60 18.46 4.18 -17.59
CA ILE A 60 18.05 4.68 -18.91
C ILE A 60 19.11 4.35 -19.97
N GLU A 61 20.39 4.50 -19.65
CA GLU A 61 21.50 4.17 -20.55
C GLU A 61 21.59 2.65 -20.83
N SER A 62 21.26 1.83 -19.84
CA SER A 62 21.31 0.36 -19.98
C SER A 62 20.11 -0.23 -20.74
N MET A 63 19.03 0.53 -20.92
CA MET A 63 17.77 0.01 -21.46
C MET A 63 17.74 0.09 -22.99
N PRO A 64 17.40 -1.00 -23.70
CA PRO A 64 17.19 -0.96 -25.14
C PRO A 64 16.11 0.06 -25.52
N GLN A 65 16.37 0.85 -26.57
CA GLN A 65 15.47 1.93 -26.97
C GLN A 65 14.10 1.43 -27.42
N GLU A 66 14.03 0.19 -27.92
CA GLU A 66 12.80 -0.43 -28.43
C GLU A 66 11.75 -0.67 -27.34
N ILE A 67 12.19 -0.83 -26.10
CA ILE A 67 11.34 -1.09 -24.93
C ILE A 67 11.33 0.09 -23.93
N SER A 68 12.02 1.17 -24.26
CA SER A 68 12.09 2.35 -23.41
C SER A 68 10.72 3.03 -23.34
N ALA A 69 10.31 3.41 -22.12
CA ALA A 69 9.13 4.25 -21.92
C ALA A 69 9.28 5.63 -22.59
N PHE A 70 10.50 6.02 -22.95
CA PHE A 70 10.81 7.28 -23.64
C PHE A 70 10.96 7.14 -25.16
N LYS A 71 10.70 5.96 -25.73
CA LYS A 71 10.92 5.68 -27.16
C LYS A 71 10.28 6.71 -28.08
N ASP A 72 9.03 7.06 -27.82
CA ASP A 72 8.23 7.96 -28.67
C ASP A 72 8.19 9.40 -28.12
N ILE A 73 8.98 9.70 -27.09
CA ILE A 73 9.04 11.01 -26.43
C ILE A 73 10.22 11.79 -27.00
N SER A 74 10.02 13.08 -27.31
CA SER A 74 11.11 13.92 -27.77
C SER A 74 12.21 14.06 -26.70
N PRO A 75 13.51 14.11 -27.07
CA PRO A 75 14.60 14.20 -26.09
C PRO A 75 14.44 15.36 -25.12
N MET A 76 13.98 16.52 -25.61
CA MET A 76 13.72 17.70 -24.79
C MET A 76 12.65 17.45 -23.71
N LEU A 77 11.54 16.82 -24.06
CA LEU A 77 10.45 16.54 -23.12
C LEU A 77 10.84 15.45 -22.11
N ARG A 78 11.61 14.45 -22.57
CA ARG A 78 12.22 13.45 -21.68
C ARG A 78 13.09 14.13 -20.63
N ASP A 79 14.00 14.99 -21.07
CA ASP A 79 14.96 15.65 -20.17
C ASP A 79 14.22 16.62 -19.22
N GLU A 80 13.20 17.33 -19.69
CA GLU A 80 12.31 18.15 -18.84
C GLU A 80 11.67 17.31 -17.73
N PHE A 81 11.09 16.15 -18.09
CA PHE A 81 10.46 15.24 -17.13
C PHE A 81 11.48 14.68 -16.12
N ILE A 82 12.62 14.16 -16.58
CA ILE A 82 13.65 13.59 -15.70
C ILE A 82 14.22 14.66 -14.75
N ASN A 83 14.39 15.89 -15.22
CA ASN A 83 14.85 17.00 -14.37
C ASN A 83 13.82 17.47 -13.35
N SER A 84 12.54 17.15 -13.55
CA SER A 84 11.49 17.42 -12.57
C SER A 84 11.52 16.44 -11.37
N LEU A 85 12.18 15.29 -11.51
CA LEU A 85 12.20 14.25 -10.49
C LEU A 85 13.04 14.67 -9.28
N LYS A 86 12.46 14.57 -8.08
CA LYS A 86 13.16 14.79 -6.82
C LYS A 86 13.28 13.48 -6.05
N PHE A 87 14.48 13.22 -5.55
CA PHE A 87 14.82 12.02 -4.81
C PHE A 87 15.25 12.36 -3.37
N ASN A 88 15.01 11.44 -2.46
CA ASN A 88 15.60 11.43 -1.12
C ASN A 88 16.17 10.03 -0.80
N GLU A 89 16.57 9.79 0.46
CA GLU A 89 17.12 8.51 0.92
C GLU A 89 16.18 7.30 0.73
N LYS A 90 14.88 7.55 0.59
CA LYS A 90 13.83 6.54 0.38
C LYS A 90 13.44 6.36 -1.09
N GLY A 91 13.96 7.20 -1.99
CA GLY A 91 13.71 7.13 -3.43
C GLY A 91 12.98 8.36 -3.98
N LEU A 92 12.19 8.16 -5.04
CA LEU A 92 11.44 9.24 -5.70
C LEU A 92 10.37 9.81 -4.75
N THR A 93 10.42 11.11 -4.50
CA THR A 93 9.46 11.79 -3.61
C THR A 93 8.49 12.69 -4.35
N GLU A 94 8.96 13.35 -5.40
CA GLU A 94 8.17 14.32 -6.15
C GLU A 94 8.57 14.30 -7.63
N PHE A 95 7.63 14.68 -8.48
CA PHE A 95 7.86 14.97 -9.89
C PHE A 95 6.83 15.99 -10.38
N ASP A 96 7.15 16.71 -11.44
CA ASP A 96 6.19 17.64 -12.03
C ASP A 96 5.20 16.89 -12.94
N THR A 97 3.93 16.89 -12.54
CA THR A 97 2.83 16.29 -13.30
C THR A 97 2.45 17.10 -14.54
N SER A 98 2.84 18.37 -14.62
CA SER A 98 2.60 19.21 -15.79
C SER A 98 3.38 18.72 -17.01
N SER A 99 4.59 18.20 -16.79
CA SER A 99 5.43 17.59 -17.82
C SER A 99 4.79 16.32 -18.39
N LEU A 100 4.09 15.51 -17.57
CA LEU A 100 3.41 14.30 -18.03
C LEU A 100 2.31 14.56 -19.07
N LYS A 101 1.60 15.70 -18.99
CA LYS A 101 0.58 16.08 -19.98
C LYS A 101 1.17 16.29 -21.38
N LYS A 102 2.45 16.64 -21.43
CA LYS A 102 3.21 16.84 -22.68
C LYS A 102 3.77 15.52 -23.24
N LEU A 103 3.81 14.46 -22.43
CA LEU A 103 4.33 13.14 -22.82
C LEU A 103 3.30 12.24 -23.50
N SER A 104 2.06 12.71 -23.68
CA SER A 104 1.02 11.95 -24.37
C SER A 104 1.45 11.62 -25.81
N PRO A 105 1.44 10.35 -26.23
CA PRO A 105 1.72 9.99 -27.62
C PRO A 105 0.69 10.68 -28.52
N THR A 106 1.16 11.23 -29.64
CA THR A 106 0.30 11.82 -30.67
C THR A 106 -0.25 10.73 -31.58
#